data_AF-A0A2P5CS30-F1
#
_entry.id   AF-A0A2P5CS30-F1
#
_cell.length_a   1.000
_cell.length_b   1.000
_cell.length_c   1.000
_cell.angle_alpha   90.00
_cell.angle_beta   90.00
_cell.angle_gamma   90.00
#
_symmetry.space_group_name_H-M   'P 1'
#
loop_
_entity.id
_entity.type
_entity.pdbx_description
1 polymer ?
#
loop_
_entity_poly.entity_id
_entity_poly.type
_entity_poly.pdbx_seq_one_letter_code
_entity_poly.pdbx_strand_id
1 'polypeptide(L)' 'MYEAFKEMPGAVGEQNDDTRRMAILERFLKLKPPNFAGKHDPPSAEEWLKSVKKMFDTLNVPEIYRVEFATFLFEGDVRE' A
#
# COMPACT_ATOMS: atom_id res chain seq x y z
N MET A 1 29.54 4.04 -32.70
CA MET A 1 29.31 4.88 -31.51
C MET A 1 27.83 5.26 -31.32
N TYR A 2 26.94 5.06 -32.31
CA TYR A 2 25.50 5.38 -32.21
C TYR A 2 24.59 4.14 -32.09
N GLU A 3 25.13 2.97 -31.73
CA GLU A 3 24.36 1.71 -31.65
C GLU A 3 24.40 1.08 -30.25
N ALA A 4 24.81 1.83 -29.22
CA ALA A 4 25.02 1.30 -27.87
C ALA A 4 24.01 1.79 -26.81
N PHE A 5 22.90 2.42 -27.23
CA PHE A 5 21.89 2.97 -26.30
C PHE A 5 20.48 2.41 -26.50
N LYS A 6 20.30 1.40 -27.35
CA LYS A 6 18.95 0.87 -27.66
C LYS A 6 18.54 -0.37 -26.88
N GLU A 7 19.40 -0.95 -26.05
CA GLU A 7 19.02 -2.05 -25.18
C GLU A 7 19.61 -1.88 -23.77
N MET A 8 18.99 -1.00 -22.98
CA MET A 8 19.03 -1.15 -21.52
C MET A 8 17.79 -1.93 -21.07
N PRO A 9 17.88 -3.26 -20.85
CA PRO A 9 16.81 -4.00 -20.19
C PRO A 9 16.89 -3.71 -18.69
N GLY A 10 16.39 -2.54 -18.28
CA GLY A 10 16.46 -2.13 -16.88
C GLY A 10 15.27 -1.32 -16.37
N ALA A 11 14.46 -0.71 -17.24
CA ALA A 11 13.46 0.27 -16.79
C ALA A 11 11.99 -0.21 -16.86
N VAL A 12 11.71 -1.38 -17.44
CA VAL A 12 10.31 -1.79 -17.73
C VAL A 12 9.68 -2.61 -16.59
N GLY A 13 10.48 -3.14 -15.66
CA GLY A 13 9.99 -3.91 -14.51
C GLY A 13 9.47 -3.05 -13.36
N GLU A 14 10.20 -1.99 -13.01
CA GLU A 14 9.94 -1.17 -11.81
C GLU A 14 8.80 -0.15 -12.03
N GLN A 15 8.74 0.49 -13.20
CA GLN A 15 7.68 1.45 -13.53
C GLN A 15 6.29 0.82 -13.56
N ASN A 16 6.20 -0.45 -13.97
CA ASN A 16 4.95 -1.21 -13.97
C ASN A 16 4.49 -1.58 -12.55
N ASP A 17 5.44 -1.82 -11.64
CA ASP A 17 5.15 -2.16 -10.25
C ASP A 17 4.62 -0.94 -9.49
N ASP A 18 5.29 0.21 -9.60
CA ASP A 18 4.84 1.46 -8.99
C ASP A 18 3.49 1.92 -9.53
N THR A 19 3.27 1.84 -10.85
CA THR A 19 1.98 2.19 -11.45
C THR A 19 0.86 1.29 -10.92
N ARG A 20 1.13 -0.02 -10.78
CA ARG A 20 0.19 -0.98 -10.22
C ARG A 20 -0.07 -0.73 -8.74
N ARG A 21 0.97 -0.43 -7.97
CA ARG A 21 0.89 -0.08 -6.54
C ARG A 21 0.00 1.15 -6.34
N MET A 22 0.24 2.23 -7.09
CA MET A 22 -0.56 3.45 -7.01
C MET A 22 -2.03 3.20 -7.38
N ALA A 23 -2.31 2.44 -8.44
CA ALA A 23 -3.68 2.11 -8.84
C ALA A 23 -4.44 1.30 -7.77
N ILE A 24 -3.75 0.41 -7.04
CA ILE A 24 -4.33 -0.34 -5.93
C ILE A 24 -4.54 0.57 -4.71
N LEU A 25 -3.57 1.44 -4.39
CA LEU A 25 -3.67 2.41 -3.31
C LEU A 25 -4.86 3.36 -3.52
N GLU A 26 -5.06 3.88 -4.73
CA GLU A 26 -6.21 4.73 -5.04
C GLU A 26 -7.54 4.02 -4.81
N ARG A 27 -7.65 2.75 -5.22
CA ARG A 27 -8.85 1.94 -4.97
C ARG A 27 -9.05 1.69 -3.48
N PHE A 28 -7.98 1.44 -2.76
CA PHE A 28 -8.00 1.26 -1.32
C PHE A 28 -8.48 2.51 -0.61
N LEU A 29 -7.91 3.69 -0.90
CA LEU A 29 -8.34 4.96 -0.31
C LEU A 29 -9.79 5.34 -0.70
N LYS A 30 -10.25 4.97 -1.91
CA LYS A 30 -11.66 5.12 -2.32
C LYS A 30 -12.63 4.33 -1.45
N LEU A 31 -12.21 3.22 -0.85
CA LEU A 31 -13.04 2.47 0.11
C LEU A 31 -13.16 3.18 1.48
N LYS A 32 -12.47 4.31 1.68
CA LYS A 32 -12.42 5.05 2.95
C LYS A 32 -12.13 4.12 4.13
N PRO A 33 -10.97 3.44 4.11
CA PRO A 33 -10.56 2.60 5.23
C PRO A 33 -10.59 3.39 6.54
N PRO A 34 -10.97 2.75 7.66
CA PRO A 34 -10.94 3.40 8.95
C PRO A 34 -9.50 3.82 9.30
N ASN A 35 -9.32 5.02 9.84
CA ASN A 35 -8.04 5.42 10.42
C ASN A 35 -7.86 4.73 11.77
N PHE A 36 -6.61 4.42 12.12
CA PHE A 36 -6.29 3.97 13.47
C PHE A 36 -5.60 5.09 14.23
N ALA A 37 -6.32 5.67 15.19
CA ALA A 37 -5.83 6.79 16.01
C ALA A 37 -4.81 6.37 17.09
N GLY A 38 -4.18 5.20 16.96
CA GLY A 38 -3.15 4.75 17.89
C GLY A 38 -3.61 4.53 19.34
N LYS A 39 -4.93 4.45 19.59
CA LYS A 39 -5.44 4.23 20.95
C LYS A 39 -4.93 2.89 21.48
N HIS A 40 -4.48 2.90 22.74
CA HIS A 40 -4.00 1.74 23.50
C HIS A 40 -5.11 0.72 23.85
N ASP A 41 -6.06 0.50 22.94
CA ASP A 41 -7.13 -0.47 23.06
C ASP A 41 -6.82 -1.67 22.15
N PRO A 42 -6.30 -2.79 22.71
CA PRO A 42 -6.09 -4.04 21.98
C PRO A 42 -7.31 -4.49 21.14
N PRO A 43 -8.56 -4.45 21.64
CA PRO A 43 -9.71 -4.90 20.85
C PRO A 43 -9.99 -3.98 19.66
N SER A 44 -9.83 -2.66 19.83
CA SER A 44 -10.03 -1.70 18.73
C SER A 44 -8.98 -1.83 17.63
N ALA A 45 -7.74 -2.16 18.00
CA ALA A 45 -6.68 -2.46 17.04
C ALA A 45 -6.99 -3.72 16.23
N GLU A 46 -7.49 -4.77 16.87
CA GLU A 46 -7.90 -6.01 16.19
C GLU A 46 -9.08 -5.79 15.23
N GLU A 47 -10.11 -5.03 15.64
CA GLU A 47 -11.25 -4.73 14.79
C GLU A 47 -10.87 -3.87 13.58
N TRP A 48 -9.98 -2.89 13.79
CA TRP A 48 -9.40 -2.10 12.71
C TRP A 48 -8.62 -2.97 11.74
N LEU A 49 -7.72 -3.83 12.24
CA LEU A 49 -6.90 -4.71 11.41
C LEU A 49 -7.75 -5.71 10.62
N LYS A 50 -8.81 -6.26 11.23
CA LYS A 50 -9.77 -7.13 10.53
C LYS A 50 -10.47 -6.41 9.39
N SER A 51 -10.87 -5.16 9.62
CA SER A 51 -11.52 -4.32 8.59
C SER A 51 -10.57 -4.01 7.43
N VAL A 52 -9.33 -3.62 7.74
CA VAL A 52 -8.28 -3.35 6.75
C VAL A 52 -7.92 -4.61 5.96
N LYS A 53 -7.75 -5.75 6.64
CA LYS A 53 -7.46 -7.05 6.00
C LYS A 53 -8.56 -7.48 5.03
N LYS A 54 -9.83 -7.31 5.41
CA LYS A 54 -10.97 -7.60 4.54
C LYS A 54 -10.95 -6.75 3.26
N MET A 55 -10.56 -5.47 3.36
CA MET A 55 -10.40 -4.59 2.20
C MET A 55 -9.25 -5.05 1.31
N PHE A 56 -8.12 -5.45 1.89
CA PHE A 56 -7.00 -6.01 1.13
C PHE A 56 -7.35 -7.28 0.36
N ASP A 57 -8.08 -8.20 0.98
CA ASP A 57 -8.55 -9.41 0.31
C ASP A 57 -9.58 -9.09 -0.78
N THR A 58 -10.48 -8.13 -0.56
CA THR A 58 -11.44 -7.69 -1.58
C THR A 58 -10.74 -7.10 -2.81
N LEU A 59 -9.70 -6.30 -2.60
CA LEU A 59 -8.93 -5.67 -3.66
C LEU A 59 -7.83 -6.57 -4.24
N ASN A 60 -7.67 -7.80 -3.75
CA ASN A 60 -6.58 -8.70 -4.09
C ASN A 60 -5.20 -8.02 -3.99
N VAL A 61 -5.00 -7.26 -2.91
CA VAL A 61 -3.74 -6.52 -2.67
C VAL A 61 -2.62 -7.54 -2.41
N PRO A 62 -1.52 -7.49 -3.17
CA PRO A 62 -0.32 -8.27 -2.88
C PRO A 62 0.23 -7.97 -1.49
N GLU A 63 0.70 -9.00 -0.77
CA GLU A 63 1.20 -8.86 0.60
C GLU A 63 2.32 -7.81 0.72
N ILE A 64 3.15 -7.69 -0.32
CA ILE A 64 4.22 -6.70 -0.44
C ILE A 64 3.75 -5.25 -0.27
N TYR A 65 2.50 -4.93 -0.61
CA TYR A 65 1.94 -3.58 -0.46
C TYR A 65 1.01 -3.44 0.75
N ARG A 66 0.54 -4.56 1.33
CA ARG A 66 -0.40 -4.54 2.47
C ARG A 66 0.19 -3.82 3.67
N VAL A 67 1.47 -4.04 3.95
CA VAL A 67 2.17 -3.39 5.07
C VAL A 67 2.26 -1.90 4.84
N GLU A 68 2.74 -1.47 3.68
CA GLU A 68 2.87 -0.05 3.33
C GLU A 68 1.52 0.70 3.39
N PHE A 69 0.45 0.09 2.84
CA PHE A 69 -0.87 0.70 2.86
C PHE A 69 -1.47 0.73 4.27
N ALA A 70 -1.23 -0.30 5.09
CA ALA A 70 -1.65 -0.28 6.48
C ALA A 70 -0.90 0.79 7.27
N THR A 71 0.42 0.94 7.05
CA THR A 71 1.24 2.01 7.63
C THR A 71 0.66 3.39 7.33
N PHE A 72 0.20 3.62 6.10
CA PHE A 72 -0.43 4.88 5.70
C PHE A 72 -1.72 5.22 6.47
N LEU A 73 -2.42 4.21 7.03
CA LEU A 73 -3.66 4.38 7.78
C LEU A 73 -3.47 4.61 9.28
N PHE A 74 -2.25 4.46 9.78
CA PHE A 74 -1.94 4.86 11.14
C PHE A 74 -1.88 6.39 11.16
N GLU A 75 -2.91 7.01 11.73
CA GLU A 75 -2.90 8.42 12.11
C GLU A 75 -2.13 8.53 13.44
N GLY A 76 -0.86 8.15 13.39
CA GLY A 76 0.06 8.13 14.51
C GLY A 76 1.33 8.81 14.05
N ASP A 77 1.48 10.06 14.48
CA ASP A 77 2.68 10.86 14.36
C ASP A 77 3.91 10.02 14.75
N VAL A 78 4.58 9.43 13.76
CA VAL A 78 6.01 9.13 13.83
C VAL A 78 6.67 10.21 13.00
N ARG A 79 6.58 11.45 13.51
CA ARG A 79 7.68 12.39 13.33
C ARG A 79 8.80 11.85 14.21
N GLU A 80 9.76 11.18 13.57
CA GLU A 80 11.11 11.10 14.12
C GLU A 80 11.74 12.51 14.11
#